data_AF-A0A8T3SSN4-F1
#
_entry.id   AF-A0A8T3SSN4-F1
#
_cell.length_a   1.000
_cell.length_b   1.000
_cell.length_c   1.000
_cell.angle_alpha   90.00
_cell.angle_beta   90.00
_cell.angle_gamma   90.00
#
_symmetry.space_group_name_H-M   'P 1'
#
loop_
_entity.id
_entity.type
_entity.pdbx_description
1 polymer ?
#
loop_
_entity_poly.entity_id
_entity_poly.type
_entity_poly.pdbx_seq_one_letter_code
_entity_poly.pdbx_strand_id
1 'polypeptide(L)'
;FHVLAASGEDAIAFSDASDYAANLELAEAVAPAAARPPPGIEMRIVDTPDTHTIDDLSRLLKIEPRRCLKTLMVKGGDGAVIALILRGDHALNAIKAEKIQGVARPLTFADETEIIEAAGCRPGSLGPGGLSIRVITDHAAAQLADFVCGANTDGKHLTGVNWGRDLPEPERADLRNVVNGDPSPDGHGTLSIARGIEVGHIFQLGDKYSRAMNATVLDEQGHARYMIMGCYGIGVTRVVAAAIEQHHDERGIMWPAPIAPFQIALIPINMHKSERLAAAARELYDELRATGFDVLLEDRNLRPGVMFAEQELIGIPHRVVLSERGLAAGHAEYKGRGDDKSTDIALTDVFRHLRSIMASLAP
;
A
#
# COMPACT_ATOMS: atom_id res chain seq x y z
N PHE A 1 -7.32 5.43 -3.84
CA PHE A 1 -6.74 5.29 -5.19
C PHE A 1 -5.26 5.14 -5.03
N HIS A 2 -4.72 4.04 -5.55
CA HIS A 2 -3.34 3.65 -5.29
C HIS A 2 -2.63 3.33 -6.60
N VAL A 3 -1.36 3.74 -6.69
CA VAL A 3 -0.43 3.25 -7.72
C VAL A 3 0.31 2.05 -7.13
N LEU A 4 0.30 0.92 -7.83
CA LEU A 4 0.98 -0.29 -7.37
C LEU A 4 2.49 -0.10 -7.45
N ALA A 5 3.16 -0.21 -6.31
CA ALA A 5 4.60 -0.08 -6.18
C ALA A 5 5.07 -0.82 -4.92
N ALA A 6 6.17 -1.56 -5.02
CA ALA A 6 6.73 -2.31 -3.88
C ALA A 6 7.14 -1.39 -2.72
N SER A 7 7.53 -0.16 -3.03
CA SER A 7 7.88 0.92 -2.08
C SER A 7 6.67 1.58 -1.41
N GLY A 8 5.44 1.23 -1.83
CA GLY A 8 4.22 1.77 -1.25
C GLY A 8 4.09 1.51 0.25
N GLU A 9 3.52 2.47 0.98
CA GLU A 9 3.30 2.39 2.43
C GLU A 9 2.02 1.63 2.79
N ASP A 10 1.03 1.64 1.89
CA ASP A 10 -0.24 0.94 2.09
C ASP A 10 -0.18 -0.50 1.60
N ALA A 11 -0.92 -1.36 2.30
CA ALA A 11 -1.22 -2.71 1.84
C ALA A 11 -2.68 -2.75 1.33
N ILE A 12 -2.87 -3.33 0.16
CA ILE A 12 -4.17 -3.45 -0.50
C ILE A 12 -4.47 -4.93 -0.63
N ALA A 13 -5.55 -5.37 -0.01
CA ALA A 13 -6.09 -6.71 -0.20
C ALA A 13 -7.05 -6.69 -1.39
N PHE A 14 -6.87 -7.61 -2.33
CA PHE A 14 -7.74 -7.76 -3.51
C PHE A 14 -8.01 -9.24 -3.79
N SER A 15 -9.19 -9.53 -4.33
CA SER A 15 -9.58 -10.90 -4.68
C SER A 15 -8.89 -11.37 -5.97
N ASP A 16 -8.61 -12.67 -6.05
CA ASP A 16 -8.15 -13.35 -7.27
C ASP A 16 -9.29 -13.75 -8.23
N ALA A 17 -10.56 -13.59 -7.83
CA ALA A 17 -11.72 -14.05 -8.57
C ALA A 17 -12.84 -13.01 -8.73
N SER A 18 -12.69 -11.81 -8.18
CA SER A 18 -13.68 -10.73 -8.24
C SER A 18 -13.03 -9.34 -8.25
N ASP A 19 -13.86 -8.30 -8.32
CA ASP A 19 -13.42 -6.89 -8.27
C ASP A 19 -13.22 -6.37 -6.82
N TYR A 20 -13.30 -7.25 -5.81
CA TYR A 20 -13.09 -6.83 -4.43
C TYR A 20 -11.66 -6.31 -4.23
N ALA A 21 -11.54 -5.08 -3.73
CA ALA A 21 -10.29 -4.47 -3.31
C ALA A 21 -10.54 -3.52 -2.13
N ALA A 22 -9.70 -3.63 -1.11
CA ALA A 22 -9.76 -2.79 0.08
C ALA A 22 -8.36 -2.52 0.63
N ASN A 23 -8.18 -1.35 1.26
CA ASN A 23 -7.02 -1.15 2.13
C ASN A 23 -7.05 -2.21 3.24
N LEU A 24 -5.90 -2.79 3.60
CA LEU A 24 -5.76 -3.80 4.64
C LEU A 24 -6.40 -3.39 5.98
N GLU A 25 -6.38 -2.10 6.29
CA GLU A 25 -7.03 -1.51 7.47
C GLU A 25 -8.55 -1.71 7.49
N LEU A 26 -9.18 -1.80 6.31
CA LEU A 26 -10.62 -1.96 6.14
C LEU A 26 -11.05 -3.34 5.64
N ALA A 27 -10.12 -4.11 5.07
CA ALA A 27 -10.42 -5.41 4.48
C ALA A 27 -10.95 -6.38 5.54
N GLU A 28 -12.19 -6.84 5.39
CA GLU A 28 -12.84 -7.73 6.37
C GLU A 28 -12.14 -9.10 6.43
N ALA A 29 -11.87 -9.56 7.66
CA ALA A 29 -11.39 -10.92 7.89
C ALA A 29 -12.59 -11.81 8.25
N VAL A 30 -13.11 -12.50 7.24
CA VAL A 30 -14.33 -13.31 7.35
C VAL A 30 -14.20 -14.38 8.45
N ALA A 31 -15.29 -14.56 9.20
CA ALA A 31 -15.35 -15.63 10.18
C ALA A 31 -15.24 -17.01 9.51
N PRO A 32 -14.40 -17.93 10.02
CA PRO A 32 -14.31 -19.27 9.45
C PRO A 32 -15.66 -20.00 9.46
N ALA A 33 -16.06 -20.56 8.32
CA ALA A 33 -17.33 -21.29 8.19
C ALA A 33 -17.28 -22.72 8.76
N ALA A 34 -16.09 -23.31 8.88
CA ALA A 34 -15.92 -24.67 9.39
C ALA A 34 -16.35 -24.78 10.86
N ALA A 35 -16.80 -25.96 11.29
CA ALA A 35 -17.08 -26.22 12.70
C ALA A 35 -15.77 -26.28 13.52
N ARG A 36 -15.83 -25.90 14.80
CA ARG A 36 -14.66 -25.94 15.69
C ARG A 36 -14.30 -27.40 15.92
N PRO A 37 -13.01 -27.80 15.82
CA PRO A 37 -12.62 -29.16 16.16
C PRO A 37 -13.02 -29.48 17.61
N PRO A 38 -13.42 -30.73 17.91
CA PRO A 38 -13.72 -31.12 19.29
C PRO A 38 -12.44 -31.16 20.14
N PRO A 39 -12.54 -30.99 21.47
CA PRO A 39 -11.39 -31.11 22.37
C PRO A 39 -10.74 -32.49 22.29
N GLY A 40 -9.44 -32.55 22.00
CA GLY A 40 -8.67 -33.79 21.88
C GLY A 40 -7.54 -33.93 22.90
N ILE A 41 -7.16 -32.84 23.57
CA ILE A 41 -6.03 -32.80 24.53
C ILE A 41 -6.52 -32.26 25.88
N GLU A 42 -6.06 -32.87 26.97
CA GLU A 42 -6.32 -32.41 28.33
C GLU A 42 -5.58 -31.10 28.62
N MET A 43 -6.24 -30.15 29.29
CA MET A 43 -5.61 -28.89 29.67
C MET A 43 -4.50 -29.11 30.70
N ARG A 44 -3.32 -28.53 30.44
CA ARG A 44 -2.16 -28.60 31.35
C ARG A 44 -1.43 -27.28 31.44
N ILE A 45 -0.95 -26.95 32.64
CA ILE A 45 0.00 -25.86 32.85
C ILE A 45 1.40 -26.34 32.47
N VAL A 46 2.14 -25.51 31.77
CA VAL A 46 3.54 -25.71 31.40
C VAL A 46 4.38 -24.52 31.87
N ASP A 47 5.58 -24.81 32.39
CA ASP A 47 6.54 -23.78 32.75
C ASP A 47 7.26 -23.28 31.49
N THR A 48 7.23 -21.97 31.29
CA THR A 48 7.79 -21.23 30.15
C THR A 48 8.55 -20.01 30.66
N PRO A 49 9.61 -20.19 31.47
CA PRO A 49 10.42 -19.08 31.93
C PRO A 49 11.03 -18.33 30.74
N ASP A 50 11.19 -17.02 30.88
CA ASP A 50 11.81 -16.14 29.87
C ASP A 50 11.17 -16.22 28.47
N THR A 51 9.91 -16.64 28.38
CA THR A 51 9.16 -16.78 27.13
C THR A 51 8.11 -15.68 27.04
N HIS A 52 8.35 -14.69 26.18
CA HIS A 52 7.52 -13.47 26.11
C HIS A 52 6.83 -13.25 24.77
N THR A 53 7.22 -13.99 23.73
CA THR A 53 6.67 -13.85 22.37
C THR A 53 6.07 -15.16 21.86
N ILE A 54 5.19 -15.07 20.87
CA ILE A 54 4.64 -16.25 20.19
C ILE A 54 5.76 -17.06 19.52
N ASP A 55 6.79 -16.41 19.00
CA ASP A 55 7.93 -17.08 18.36
C ASP A 55 8.74 -17.88 19.38
N ASP A 56 9.00 -17.30 20.57
CA ASP A 56 9.70 -18.00 21.65
C ASP A 56 8.89 -19.19 22.15
N LEU A 57 7.59 -19.01 22.34
CA LEU A 57 6.68 -20.07 22.77
C LEU A 57 6.61 -21.21 21.74
N SER A 58 6.51 -20.85 20.47
CA SER A 58 6.48 -21.80 19.34
C SER A 58 7.77 -22.60 19.27
N ARG A 59 8.92 -21.95 19.47
CA ARG A 59 10.25 -22.59 19.51
C ARG A 59 10.39 -23.53 20.71
N LEU A 60 9.98 -23.09 21.90
CA LEU A 60 10.08 -23.86 23.14
C LEU A 60 9.21 -25.12 23.09
N LEU A 61 7.94 -24.97 22.71
CA LEU A 61 6.95 -26.06 22.71
C LEU A 61 6.92 -26.86 21.40
N LYS A 62 7.70 -26.45 20.39
CA LYS A 62 7.75 -27.06 19.05
C LYS A 62 6.36 -27.14 18.40
N ILE A 63 5.64 -26.02 18.46
CA ILE A 63 4.31 -25.86 17.88
C ILE A 63 4.31 -24.70 16.89
N GLU A 64 3.33 -24.68 15.98
CA GLU A 64 3.17 -23.57 15.06
C GLU A 64 2.40 -22.41 15.72
N PRO A 65 2.72 -21.14 15.39
CA PRO A 65 2.02 -19.96 15.91
C PRO A 65 0.49 -20.02 15.80
N ARG A 66 -0.04 -20.69 14.75
CA ARG A 66 -1.49 -20.89 14.56
C ARG A 66 -2.18 -21.72 15.66
N ARG A 67 -1.41 -22.43 16.49
CA ARG A 67 -1.90 -23.16 17.68
C ARG A 67 -1.90 -22.32 18.94
N CYS A 68 -1.36 -21.11 18.88
CA CYS A 68 -1.23 -20.21 20.02
C CYS A 68 -2.30 -19.12 19.96
N LEU A 69 -2.70 -18.62 21.13
CA LEU A 69 -3.42 -17.37 21.28
C LEU A 69 -2.50 -16.31 21.88
N LYS A 70 -2.64 -15.09 21.38
CA LYS A 70 -2.04 -13.89 21.96
C LYS A 70 -3.12 -13.02 22.56
N THR A 71 -2.80 -12.45 23.71
CA THR A 71 -3.68 -11.56 24.48
C THR A 71 -3.06 -10.17 24.46
N LEU A 72 -3.80 -9.20 23.93
CA LEU A 72 -3.41 -7.79 23.89
C LEU A 72 -4.33 -7.01 24.81
N MET A 73 -3.77 -6.31 25.80
CA MET A 73 -4.53 -5.49 26.73
C MET A 73 -4.59 -4.06 26.23
N VAL A 74 -5.79 -3.53 26.02
CA VAL A 74 -6.02 -2.17 25.51
C VAL A 74 -6.92 -1.39 26.46
N LYS A 75 -6.81 -0.07 26.42
CA LYS A 75 -7.68 0.81 27.21
C LYS A 75 -9.06 0.92 26.58
N GLY A 76 -10.07 0.99 27.43
CA GLY A 76 -11.45 1.31 27.10
C GLY A 76 -11.70 2.81 27.17
N GLY A 77 -12.78 3.27 26.54
CA GLY A 77 -13.16 4.68 26.51
C GLY A 77 -13.55 5.27 27.88
N ASP A 78 -13.87 4.40 28.84
CA ASP A 78 -14.16 4.72 30.24
C ASP A 78 -12.95 4.55 31.18
N GLY A 79 -11.79 4.17 30.63
CA GLY A 79 -10.56 3.89 31.38
C GLY A 79 -10.41 2.44 31.85
N ALA A 80 -11.39 1.56 31.64
CA ALA A 80 -11.25 0.13 31.96
C ALA A 80 -10.32 -0.59 30.96
N VAL A 81 -9.66 -1.67 31.37
CA VAL A 81 -8.86 -2.51 30.45
C VAL A 81 -9.77 -3.51 29.71
N ILE A 82 -9.49 -3.75 28.43
CA ILE A 82 -10.17 -4.73 27.58
C ILE A 82 -9.10 -5.67 27.00
N ALA A 83 -9.36 -6.98 27.04
CA ALA A 83 -8.49 -7.98 26.43
C ALA A 83 -8.94 -8.29 25.01
N LEU A 84 -8.04 -8.14 24.04
CA LEU A 84 -8.21 -8.54 22.64
C LEU A 84 -7.41 -9.81 22.37
N ILE A 85 -8.08 -10.86 21.90
CA ILE A 85 -7.48 -12.18 21.69
C ILE A 85 -7.35 -12.44 20.19
N LEU A 86 -6.14 -12.79 19.75
CA LEU A 86 -5.88 -13.18 18.36
C LEU A 86 -5.16 -14.53 18.30
N ARG A 87 -5.21 -15.16 17.13
CA ARG A 87 -4.35 -16.31 16.82
C ARG A 87 -2.90 -15.84 16.69
N GLY A 88 -1.95 -16.67 17.11
CA GLY A 88 -0.54 -16.28 17.26
C GLY A 88 0.14 -15.80 15.98
N ASP A 89 -0.28 -16.28 14.82
CA ASP A 89 0.18 -15.90 13.48
C ASP A 89 -0.49 -14.66 12.88
N HIS A 90 -1.52 -14.10 13.53
CA HIS A 90 -2.23 -12.92 13.02
C HIS A 90 -1.66 -11.62 13.59
N ALA A 91 -2.01 -10.47 13.02
CA ALA A 91 -1.69 -9.15 13.56
C ALA A 91 -2.98 -8.39 13.90
N LEU A 92 -2.97 -7.60 14.99
CA LEU A 92 -4.12 -6.77 15.36
C LEU A 92 -4.30 -5.67 14.30
N ASN A 93 -5.53 -5.46 13.87
CA ASN A 93 -5.92 -4.30 13.09
C ASN A 93 -6.46 -3.23 14.04
N ALA A 94 -5.71 -2.14 14.22
CA ALA A 94 -6.07 -1.08 15.15
C ALA A 94 -7.38 -0.37 14.76
N ILE A 95 -7.57 -0.10 13.47
CA ILE A 95 -8.76 0.60 12.95
C ILE A 95 -10.04 -0.23 13.18
N LYS A 96 -9.96 -1.55 13.02
CA LYS A 96 -11.08 -2.45 13.35
C LYS A 96 -11.33 -2.51 14.84
N ALA A 97 -10.27 -2.63 15.66
CA ALA A 97 -10.40 -2.65 17.11
C ALA A 97 -11.07 -1.36 17.65
N GLU A 98 -10.68 -0.20 17.14
CA GLU A 98 -11.29 1.08 17.50
C GLU A 98 -12.80 1.10 17.22
N LYS A 99 -13.26 0.48 16.13
CA LYS A 99 -14.69 0.44 15.78
C LYS A 99 -15.55 -0.31 16.80
N ILE A 100 -14.95 -1.12 17.67
CA ILE A 100 -15.68 -1.89 18.68
C ILE A 100 -16.12 -1.00 19.83
N GLN A 101 -17.38 -1.16 20.26
CA GLN A 101 -17.95 -0.41 21.36
C GLN A 101 -17.12 -0.61 22.63
N GLY A 102 -16.78 0.48 23.30
CA GLY A 102 -16.05 0.48 24.57
C GLY A 102 -14.53 0.52 24.43
N VAL A 103 -13.96 0.17 23.27
CA VAL A 103 -12.52 0.33 23.02
C VAL A 103 -12.18 1.82 22.86
N ALA A 104 -11.07 2.26 23.45
CA ALA A 104 -10.62 3.65 23.34
C ALA A 104 -10.32 4.04 21.88
N ARG A 105 -10.56 5.32 21.55
CA ARG A 105 -10.24 5.92 20.26
C ARG A 105 -9.45 7.22 20.52
N PRO A 106 -8.17 7.32 20.14
CA PRO A 106 -7.36 6.31 19.42
C PRO A 106 -7.09 5.05 20.27
N LEU A 107 -6.83 3.92 19.60
CA LEU A 107 -6.45 2.67 20.26
C LEU A 107 -5.19 2.91 21.09
N THR A 108 -5.28 2.57 22.37
CA THR A 108 -4.18 2.73 23.32
C THR A 108 -3.97 1.40 24.04
N PHE A 109 -2.74 0.89 24.06
CA PHE A 109 -2.40 -0.29 24.86
C PHE A 109 -2.40 0.06 26.34
N ALA A 110 -2.80 -0.90 27.18
CA ALA A 110 -2.65 -0.80 28.62
C ALA A 110 -1.15 -0.84 28.98
N ASP A 111 -0.75 -0.07 29.99
CA ASP A 111 0.61 -0.14 30.53
C ASP A 111 0.79 -1.35 31.47
N GLU A 112 2.04 -1.64 31.87
CA GLU A 112 2.32 -2.81 32.72
C GLU A 112 1.57 -2.78 34.05
N THR A 113 1.34 -1.60 34.63
CA THR A 113 0.64 -1.47 35.92
C THR A 113 -0.81 -1.86 35.77
N GLU A 114 -1.47 -1.32 34.75
CA GLU A 114 -2.85 -1.64 34.39
C GLU A 114 -3.02 -3.13 34.03
N ILE A 115 -2.03 -3.72 33.35
CA ILE A 115 -2.02 -5.15 32.99
C ILE A 115 -1.94 -6.04 34.24
N ILE A 116 -1.04 -5.72 35.17
CA ILE A 116 -0.88 -6.48 36.41
C ILE A 116 -2.15 -6.37 37.26
N GLU A 117 -2.78 -5.19 37.33
CA GLU A 117 -4.04 -5.01 38.04
C GLU A 117 -5.17 -5.85 37.42
N ALA A 118 -5.24 -5.90 36.09
CA ALA A 118 -6.31 -6.60 35.38
C ALA A 118 -6.13 -8.12 35.31
N ALA A 119 -4.90 -8.63 35.24
CA ALA A 119 -4.60 -10.04 34.95
C ALA A 119 -3.69 -10.73 35.98
N GLY A 120 -3.12 -9.99 36.93
CA GLY A 120 -2.26 -10.55 37.98
C GLY A 120 -0.88 -11.03 37.51
N CYS A 121 -0.48 -10.73 36.28
CA CYS A 121 0.82 -11.12 35.72
C CYS A 121 1.34 -10.09 34.70
N ARG A 122 2.60 -10.23 34.32
CA ARG A 122 3.25 -9.37 33.33
C ARG A 122 2.95 -9.79 31.88
N PRO A 123 3.16 -8.89 30.91
CA PRO A 123 3.15 -9.24 29.49
C PRO A 123 4.02 -10.46 29.17
N GLY A 124 3.54 -11.30 28.26
CA GLY A 124 4.18 -12.56 27.87
C GLY A 124 3.61 -13.81 28.53
N SER A 125 2.81 -13.68 29.61
CA SER A 125 2.08 -14.82 30.22
C SER A 125 0.57 -14.61 30.27
N LEU A 126 0.07 -13.65 29.49
CA LEU A 126 -1.34 -13.25 29.44
C LEU A 126 -2.20 -14.22 28.61
N GLY A 127 -3.33 -14.64 29.18
CA GLY A 127 -4.31 -15.50 28.54
C GLY A 127 -5.76 -15.07 28.80
N PRO A 128 -6.72 -15.63 28.04
CA PRO A 128 -8.14 -15.27 28.18
C PRO A 128 -8.83 -15.82 29.44
N GLY A 129 -8.18 -16.70 30.22
CA GLY A 129 -8.82 -17.40 31.34
C GLY A 129 -8.86 -16.62 32.64
N GLY A 130 -10.01 -16.60 33.32
CA GLY A 130 -10.14 -16.04 34.68
C GLY A 130 -10.00 -14.52 34.77
N LEU A 131 -10.05 -13.80 33.64
CA LEU A 131 -10.03 -12.34 33.62
C LEU A 131 -11.38 -11.75 34.08
N SER A 132 -11.34 -10.73 34.92
CA SER A 132 -12.53 -9.96 35.35
C SER A 132 -12.94 -8.87 34.36
N ILE A 133 -12.06 -8.58 33.40
CA ILE A 133 -12.25 -7.61 32.32
C ILE A 133 -12.97 -8.23 31.12
N ARG A 134 -13.50 -7.39 30.24
CA ARG A 134 -14.12 -7.84 28.98
C ARG A 134 -13.06 -8.44 28.07
N VAL A 135 -13.38 -9.60 27.49
CA VAL A 135 -12.52 -10.34 26.55
C VAL A 135 -13.22 -10.42 25.20
N ILE A 136 -12.57 -9.92 24.15
CA ILE A 136 -13.06 -9.93 22.78
C ILE A 136 -12.08 -10.73 21.93
N THR A 137 -12.57 -11.71 21.20
CA THR A 137 -11.74 -12.68 20.49
C THR A 137 -11.94 -12.61 18.99
N ASP A 138 -10.85 -12.61 18.24
CA ASP A 138 -10.87 -12.66 16.78
C ASP A 138 -11.61 -13.91 16.30
N HIS A 139 -12.33 -13.81 15.18
CA HIS A 139 -13.08 -14.94 14.64
C HIS A 139 -12.21 -16.21 14.46
N ALA A 140 -10.97 -16.09 14.01
CA ALA A 140 -10.10 -17.24 13.82
C ALA A 140 -9.55 -17.80 15.15
N ALA A 141 -9.33 -16.95 16.14
CA ALA A 141 -8.94 -17.36 17.50
C ALA A 141 -10.07 -18.12 18.21
N ALA A 142 -11.30 -17.64 18.04
CA ALA A 142 -12.50 -18.29 18.57
C ALA A 142 -12.75 -19.67 17.92
N GLN A 143 -12.09 -19.98 16.81
CA GLN A 143 -12.22 -21.23 16.08
C GLN A 143 -11.18 -22.29 16.49
N LEU A 144 -10.24 -21.96 17.36
CA LEU A 144 -9.22 -22.92 17.81
C LEU A 144 -9.77 -23.93 18.82
N ALA A 145 -9.15 -25.10 18.80
CA ALA A 145 -9.28 -26.15 19.79
C ALA A 145 -7.87 -26.62 20.19
N ASP A 146 -7.72 -27.18 21.39
CA ASP A 146 -6.45 -27.64 21.96
C ASP A 146 -5.30 -26.63 21.80
N PHE A 147 -5.60 -25.35 22.02
CA PHE A 147 -4.68 -24.25 21.80
C PHE A 147 -3.77 -24.03 23.02
N VAL A 148 -2.75 -23.19 22.80
CA VAL A 148 -1.83 -22.71 23.84
C VAL A 148 -2.08 -21.23 24.09
N CYS A 149 -2.15 -20.82 25.35
CA CYS A 149 -2.28 -19.41 25.73
C CYS A 149 -1.54 -19.15 27.05
N GLY A 150 -1.33 -17.89 27.41
CA GLY A 150 -0.78 -17.56 28.73
C GLY A 150 -1.65 -18.10 29.87
N ALA A 151 -1.04 -18.41 31.01
CA ALA A 151 -1.75 -18.92 32.18
C ALA A 151 -2.22 -17.83 33.15
N ASN A 152 -2.01 -16.55 32.82
CA ASN A 152 -2.14 -15.42 33.76
C ASN A 152 -1.29 -15.61 35.02
N THR A 153 -0.09 -16.17 34.85
CA THR A 153 0.91 -16.38 35.89
C THR A 153 2.28 -16.26 35.24
N ASP A 154 3.14 -15.41 35.77
CA ASP A 154 4.48 -15.14 35.21
C ASP A 154 5.24 -16.44 34.91
N GLY A 155 5.73 -16.56 33.68
CA GLY A 155 6.55 -17.69 33.24
C GLY A 155 5.76 -18.99 33.05
N LYS A 156 4.43 -18.93 32.86
CA LYS A 156 3.60 -20.10 32.65
C LYS A 156 2.59 -19.92 31.51
N HIS A 157 2.37 -21.02 30.80
CA HIS A 157 1.33 -21.13 29.77
C HIS A 157 0.41 -22.32 30.05
N LEU A 158 -0.79 -22.27 29.46
CA LEU A 158 -1.72 -23.39 29.38
C LEU A 158 -1.62 -24.02 28.00
N THR A 159 -1.68 -25.34 27.94
CA THR A 159 -1.72 -26.14 26.71
C THR A 159 -2.97 -26.99 26.67
N GLY A 160 -3.44 -27.32 25.47
CA GLY A 160 -4.64 -28.17 25.31
C GLY A 160 -5.92 -27.46 25.73
N VAL A 161 -5.94 -26.12 25.74
CA VAL A 161 -7.10 -25.33 26.18
C VAL A 161 -8.21 -25.37 25.12
N ASN A 162 -9.45 -25.42 25.58
CA ASN A 162 -10.63 -25.41 24.73
C ASN A 162 -11.70 -24.45 25.25
N TRP A 163 -12.24 -23.65 24.33
CA TRP A 163 -13.47 -22.88 24.54
C TRP A 163 -14.65 -23.80 24.89
N GLY A 164 -15.56 -23.34 25.74
CA GLY A 164 -16.69 -24.09 26.30
C GLY A 164 -16.32 -25.08 27.40
N ARG A 165 -15.21 -25.82 27.25
CA ARG A 165 -14.75 -26.84 28.22
C ARG A 165 -13.98 -26.21 29.38
N ASP A 166 -12.94 -25.43 29.08
CA ASP A 166 -12.04 -24.86 30.08
C ASP A 166 -12.28 -23.36 30.26
N LEU A 167 -12.69 -22.67 29.19
CA LEU A 167 -12.96 -21.24 29.15
C LEU A 167 -14.39 -20.99 28.64
N PRO A 168 -15.06 -19.90 29.03
CA PRO A 168 -16.36 -19.55 28.46
C PRO A 168 -16.28 -19.32 26.95
N GLU A 169 -17.42 -19.42 26.25
CA GLU A 169 -17.49 -18.99 24.84
C GLU A 169 -17.21 -17.49 24.73
N PRO A 170 -16.31 -17.06 23.83
CA PRO A 170 -15.90 -15.67 23.77
C PRO A 170 -16.89 -14.80 22.99
N GLU A 171 -16.94 -13.51 23.34
CA GLU A 171 -17.41 -12.48 22.42
C GLU A 171 -16.50 -12.46 21.18
N ARG A 172 -17.08 -12.39 19.98
CA ARG A 172 -16.34 -12.48 18.72
C ARG A 172 -16.41 -11.19 17.93
N ALA A 173 -15.30 -10.80 17.34
CA ALA A 173 -15.22 -9.67 16.42
C ALA A 173 -14.13 -9.89 15.37
N ASP A 174 -14.18 -9.13 14.27
CA ASP A 174 -13.06 -9.01 13.34
C ASP A 174 -12.01 -8.06 13.95
N LEU A 175 -10.90 -8.63 14.40
CA LEU A 175 -9.83 -7.90 15.10
C LEU A 175 -8.53 -7.85 14.32
N ARG A 176 -8.41 -8.58 13.21
CA ARG A 176 -7.11 -8.85 12.59
C ARG A 176 -6.96 -8.21 11.23
N ASN A 177 -5.71 -8.06 10.81
CA ASN A 177 -5.42 -7.88 9.38
C ASN A 177 -5.68 -9.20 8.65
N VAL A 178 -6.19 -9.10 7.42
CA VAL A 178 -6.23 -10.23 6.49
C VAL A 178 -4.81 -10.62 6.09
N VAL A 179 -4.62 -11.86 5.65
CA VAL A 179 -3.36 -12.41 5.15
C VAL A 179 -3.58 -13.03 3.77
N ASN A 180 -2.50 -13.22 3.00
CA ASN A 180 -2.59 -13.89 1.70
C ASN A 180 -3.26 -15.28 1.84
N GLY A 181 -4.23 -15.56 0.98
CA GLY A 181 -5.00 -16.79 0.98
C GLY A 181 -6.23 -16.80 1.89
N ASP A 182 -6.49 -15.72 2.66
CA ASP A 182 -7.78 -15.57 3.33
C ASP A 182 -8.94 -15.58 2.31
N PRO A 183 -10.12 -16.11 2.67
CA PRO A 183 -11.28 -16.02 1.80
C PRO A 183 -11.70 -14.57 1.57
N SER A 184 -12.05 -14.24 0.32
CA SER A 184 -12.59 -12.92 0.00
C SER A 184 -13.95 -12.71 0.70
N PRO A 185 -14.23 -11.52 1.28
CA PRO A 185 -15.46 -11.26 2.02
C PRO A 185 -16.72 -11.18 1.14
N ASP A 186 -16.56 -11.04 -0.16
CA ASP A 186 -17.66 -11.17 -1.12
C ASP A 186 -18.01 -12.63 -1.47
N GLY A 187 -17.29 -13.61 -0.91
CA GLY A 187 -17.49 -15.03 -1.12
C GLY A 187 -16.86 -15.59 -2.41
N HIS A 188 -16.12 -14.77 -3.16
CA HIS A 188 -15.52 -15.15 -4.43
C HIS A 188 -13.99 -15.12 -4.35
N GLY A 189 -13.37 -16.29 -4.34
CA GLY A 189 -11.91 -16.43 -4.39
C GLY A 189 -11.20 -16.19 -3.06
N THR A 190 -9.91 -15.91 -3.14
CA THR A 190 -9.04 -15.63 -2.01
C THR A 190 -8.31 -14.29 -2.15
N LEU A 191 -7.89 -13.73 -1.03
CA LEU A 191 -7.23 -12.43 -0.98
C LEU A 191 -5.74 -12.56 -1.28
N SER A 192 -5.27 -11.72 -2.19
CA SER A 192 -3.86 -11.38 -2.38
C SER A 192 -3.59 -9.97 -1.85
N ILE A 193 -2.36 -9.71 -1.42
CA ILE A 193 -1.95 -8.43 -0.85
C ILE A 193 -0.82 -7.82 -1.69
N ALA A 194 -1.05 -6.61 -2.19
CA ALA A 194 -0.04 -5.80 -2.88
C ALA A 194 0.28 -4.52 -2.10
N ARG A 195 1.44 -3.93 -2.41
CA ARG A 195 1.84 -2.62 -1.89
C ARG A 195 1.46 -1.52 -2.87
N GLY A 196 1.01 -0.38 -2.34
CA GLY A 196 0.61 0.75 -3.15
C GLY A 196 0.89 2.08 -2.49
N ILE A 197 1.08 3.10 -3.33
CA ILE A 197 1.22 4.49 -2.92
C ILE A 197 -0.15 5.14 -3.07
N GLU A 198 -0.76 5.61 -1.98
CA GLU A 198 -2.01 6.37 -2.05
C GLU A 198 -1.78 7.70 -2.78
N VAL A 199 -2.35 7.83 -3.98
CA VAL A 199 -2.29 9.05 -4.78
C VAL A 199 -3.57 9.87 -4.74
N GLY A 200 -4.66 9.29 -4.24
CA GLY A 200 -5.91 10.01 -4.03
C GLY A 200 -6.90 9.29 -3.16
N HIS A 201 -7.79 10.06 -2.54
CA HIS A 201 -8.79 9.59 -1.59
C HIS A 201 -10.10 10.37 -1.78
N ILE A 202 -11.22 9.68 -1.66
CA ILE A 202 -12.56 10.27 -1.70
C ILE A 202 -13.30 9.92 -0.41
N PHE A 203 -13.98 10.89 0.21
CA PHE A 203 -14.72 10.68 1.43
C PHE A 203 -16.15 11.20 1.32
N GLN A 204 -17.11 10.42 1.81
CA GLN A 204 -18.45 10.90 2.11
C GLN A 204 -18.44 11.45 3.54
N LEU A 205 -18.34 12.77 3.68
CA LEU A 205 -18.22 13.44 4.99
C LEU A 205 -19.57 13.57 5.71
N GLY A 206 -20.68 13.41 4.99
CA GLY A 206 -22.01 13.60 5.53
C GLY A 206 -22.23 15.04 5.97
N ASP A 207 -22.83 15.23 7.14
CA ASP A 207 -23.11 16.54 7.72
C ASP A 207 -22.15 16.95 8.86
N LYS A 208 -21.04 16.23 9.04
CA LYS A 208 -20.07 16.44 10.13
C LYS A 208 -19.61 17.91 10.25
N TYR A 209 -19.18 18.49 9.13
CA TYR A 209 -18.67 19.87 9.10
C TYR A 209 -19.78 20.91 9.01
N SER A 210 -20.81 20.66 8.20
CA SER A 210 -21.94 21.58 8.04
C SER A 210 -22.69 21.76 9.37
N ARG A 211 -22.84 20.73 10.19
CA ARG A 211 -23.36 20.87 11.57
C ARG A 211 -22.47 21.72 12.45
N ALA A 212 -21.17 21.39 12.50
CA ALA A 212 -20.22 22.10 13.36
C ALA A 212 -20.10 23.60 13.02
N MET A 213 -20.25 23.95 11.74
CA MET A 213 -20.16 25.34 11.25
C MET A 213 -21.53 26.02 11.06
N ASN A 214 -22.63 25.34 11.39
CA ASN A 214 -24.00 25.79 11.14
C ASN A 214 -24.28 26.19 9.68
N ALA A 215 -23.71 25.46 8.71
CA ALA A 215 -23.86 25.73 7.30
C ALA A 215 -25.11 25.05 6.73
N THR A 216 -26.18 25.82 6.51
CA THR A 216 -27.50 25.32 6.13
C THR A 216 -28.00 25.91 4.81
N VAL A 217 -28.90 25.17 4.14
CA VAL A 217 -29.69 25.60 2.98
C VAL A 217 -31.17 25.29 3.22
N LEU A 218 -32.09 25.96 2.54
CA LEU A 218 -33.50 25.59 2.57
C LEU A 218 -33.76 24.44 1.60
N ASP A 219 -34.49 23.42 2.04
CA ASP A 219 -35.02 22.39 1.14
C ASP A 219 -36.24 22.88 0.34
N GLU A 220 -36.77 22.03 -0.53
CA GLU A 220 -37.94 22.34 -1.37
C GLU A 220 -39.19 22.71 -0.56
N GLN A 221 -39.27 22.31 0.72
CA GLN A 221 -40.36 22.64 1.63
C GLN A 221 -40.07 23.88 2.48
N GLY A 222 -38.92 24.53 2.29
CA GLY A 222 -38.50 25.71 3.04
C GLY A 222 -37.92 25.39 4.43
N HIS A 223 -37.57 24.14 4.73
CA HIS A 223 -36.93 23.78 5.99
C HIS A 223 -35.41 23.90 5.89
N ALA A 224 -34.77 24.40 6.94
CA ALA A 224 -33.32 24.42 7.02
C ALA A 224 -32.74 22.99 7.12
N ARG A 225 -31.84 22.65 6.19
CA ARG A 225 -31.09 21.40 6.16
C ARG A 225 -29.60 21.68 6.18
N TYR A 226 -28.85 20.86 6.91
CA TYR A 226 -27.40 20.86 6.83
C TYR A 226 -26.96 20.27 5.48
N MET A 227 -25.99 20.91 4.85
CA MET A 227 -25.45 20.43 3.57
C MET A 227 -24.75 19.08 3.76
N ILE A 228 -25.03 18.13 2.88
CA ILE A 228 -24.29 16.87 2.77
C ILE A 228 -23.02 17.15 1.97
N MET A 229 -21.87 16.75 2.51
CA MET A 229 -20.56 17.07 1.95
C MET A 229 -19.82 15.82 1.50
N GLY A 230 -19.12 15.95 0.38
CA GLY A 230 -18.07 15.03 -0.06
C GLY A 230 -16.75 15.80 -0.17
N CYS A 231 -15.63 15.11 0.01
CA CYS A 231 -14.32 15.67 -0.34
C CYS A 231 -13.51 14.69 -1.18
N TYR A 232 -12.68 15.25 -2.06
CA TYR A 232 -11.90 14.52 -3.04
C TYR A 232 -10.50 15.13 -3.06
N GLY A 233 -9.49 14.31 -2.82
CA GLY A 233 -8.10 14.74 -2.78
C GLY A 233 -7.24 13.91 -3.71
N ILE A 234 -6.35 14.58 -4.45
CA ILE A 234 -5.27 13.96 -5.21
C ILE A 234 -3.96 14.60 -4.77
N GLY A 235 -2.99 13.78 -4.40
CA GLY A 235 -1.65 14.24 -4.07
C GLY A 235 -0.86 14.53 -5.33
N VAL A 236 -1.05 15.70 -5.95
CA VAL A 236 -0.45 16.06 -7.26
C VAL A 236 1.08 15.83 -7.28
N THR A 237 1.80 16.31 -6.26
CA THR A 237 3.25 16.09 -6.16
C THR A 237 3.62 14.63 -5.94
N ARG A 238 2.77 13.87 -5.22
CA ARG A 238 2.95 12.44 -4.98
C ARG A 238 2.71 11.61 -6.25
N VAL A 239 1.78 12.02 -7.13
CA VAL A 239 1.55 11.36 -8.42
C VAL A 239 2.82 11.37 -9.27
N VAL A 240 3.58 12.47 -9.27
CA VAL A 240 4.87 12.57 -10.00
C VAL A 240 5.85 11.52 -9.49
N ALA A 241 6.05 11.42 -8.18
CA ALA A 241 6.94 10.43 -7.58
C ALA A 241 6.45 8.99 -7.83
N ALA A 242 5.15 8.74 -7.67
CA ALA A 242 4.55 7.41 -7.89
C ALA A 242 4.70 6.94 -9.35
N ALA A 243 4.63 7.85 -10.32
CA ALA A 243 4.87 7.53 -11.72
C ALA A 243 6.33 7.11 -11.96
N ILE A 244 7.31 7.76 -11.32
CA ILE A 244 8.73 7.37 -11.39
C ILE A 244 8.93 5.99 -10.75
N GLU A 245 8.35 5.76 -9.57
CA GLU A 245 8.45 4.46 -8.88
C GLU A 245 7.94 3.30 -9.74
N GLN A 246 6.86 3.52 -10.50
CA GLN A 246 6.32 2.51 -11.41
C GLN A 246 7.08 2.41 -12.74
N HIS A 247 7.69 3.50 -13.19
CA HIS A 247 8.31 3.61 -14.51
C HIS A 247 9.73 4.19 -14.43
N HIS A 248 10.69 3.34 -14.08
CA HIS A 248 12.12 3.65 -14.12
C HIS A 248 12.93 2.40 -14.52
N ASP A 249 14.16 2.62 -14.97
CA ASP A 249 15.17 1.58 -15.16
C ASP A 249 16.51 2.01 -14.55
N GLU A 250 17.55 1.20 -14.72
CA GLU A 250 18.91 1.52 -14.22
C GLU A 250 19.51 2.81 -14.80
N ARG A 251 18.96 3.32 -15.92
CA ARG A 251 19.43 4.53 -16.60
C ARG A 251 18.66 5.78 -16.15
N GLY A 252 17.53 5.63 -15.46
CA GLY A 252 16.74 6.75 -14.92
C GLY A 252 15.23 6.64 -15.17
N ILE A 253 14.59 7.80 -15.30
CA ILE A 253 13.13 7.90 -15.35
C ILE A 253 12.59 7.43 -16.72
N MET A 254 11.43 6.79 -16.73
CA MET A 254 10.67 6.47 -17.94
C MET A 254 9.27 7.08 -17.86
N TRP A 255 9.12 8.34 -18.27
CA TRP A 255 7.84 9.03 -18.12
C TRP A 255 6.72 8.40 -18.97
N PRO A 256 5.51 8.21 -18.40
CA PRO A 256 4.30 8.12 -19.20
C PRO A 256 4.16 9.36 -20.09
N ALA A 257 3.79 9.17 -21.35
CA ALA A 257 3.76 10.23 -22.36
C ALA A 257 3.04 11.53 -21.93
N PRO A 258 1.88 11.49 -21.23
CA PRO A 258 1.16 12.70 -20.83
C PRO A 258 1.87 13.59 -19.80
N ILE A 259 2.87 13.05 -19.08
CA ILE A 259 3.56 13.76 -17.98
C ILE A 259 5.06 13.89 -18.20
N ALA A 260 5.57 13.50 -19.38
CA ALA A 260 6.96 13.73 -19.74
C ALA A 260 7.24 15.25 -19.81
N PRO A 261 8.37 15.73 -19.29
CA PRO A 261 8.68 17.17 -19.25
C PRO A 261 8.89 17.76 -20.65
N PHE A 262 9.35 16.93 -21.59
CA PHE A 262 9.44 17.17 -23.01
C PHE A 262 9.15 15.85 -23.73
N GLN A 263 8.73 15.92 -24.98
CA GLN A 263 8.46 14.76 -25.80
C GLN A 263 9.72 14.32 -26.55
N ILE A 264 10.53 15.28 -27.02
CA ILE A 264 11.71 15.04 -27.86
C ILE A 264 12.95 15.73 -27.29
N ALA A 265 14.06 15.00 -27.19
CA ALA A 265 15.40 15.53 -26.95
C ALA A 265 16.17 15.56 -28.28
N LEU A 266 16.42 16.77 -28.81
CA LEU A 266 17.21 16.97 -30.03
C LEU A 266 18.67 17.26 -29.67
N ILE A 267 19.58 16.39 -30.10
CA ILE A 267 20.99 16.38 -29.68
C ILE A 267 21.92 16.56 -30.89
N PRO A 268 22.37 17.80 -31.17
CA PRO A 268 23.39 18.06 -32.18
C PRO A 268 24.83 17.85 -31.65
N ILE A 269 25.49 16.77 -32.08
CA ILE A 269 26.84 16.42 -31.63
C ILE A 269 27.89 17.39 -32.19
N ASN A 270 28.60 18.10 -31.30
CA ASN A 270 29.61 19.10 -31.65
C ASN A 270 29.07 20.29 -32.47
N MET A 271 27.84 20.74 -32.18
CA MET A 271 27.20 21.88 -32.87
C MET A 271 28.10 23.13 -32.97
N HIS A 272 28.88 23.43 -31.93
CA HIS A 272 29.79 24.58 -31.88
C HIS A 272 30.95 24.52 -32.88
N LYS A 273 31.21 23.36 -33.50
CA LYS A 273 32.28 23.18 -34.50
C LYS A 273 31.77 23.27 -35.94
N SER A 274 30.46 23.38 -36.15
CA SER A 274 29.88 23.42 -37.50
C SER A 274 28.65 24.31 -37.56
N GLU A 275 28.76 25.38 -38.34
CA GLU A 275 27.63 26.26 -38.66
C GLU A 275 26.52 25.51 -39.40
N ARG A 276 26.87 24.54 -40.25
CA ARG A 276 25.91 23.71 -40.98
C ARG A 276 25.07 22.86 -40.03
N LEU A 277 25.71 22.19 -39.07
CA LEU A 277 25.01 21.41 -38.05
C LEU A 277 24.16 22.30 -37.14
N ALA A 278 24.68 23.46 -36.75
CA ALA A 278 23.95 24.42 -35.94
C ALA A 278 22.68 24.93 -36.64
N ALA A 279 22.77 25.26 -37.94
CA ALA A 279 21.62 25.68 -38.72
C ALA A 279 20.58 24.56 -38.84
N ALA A 280 21.00 23.35 -39.22
CA ALA A 280 20.10 22.20 -39.37
C ALA A 280 19.40 21.81 -38.05
N ALA A 281 20.10 21.86 -36.93
CA ALA A 281 19.52 21.57 -35.62
C ALA A 281 18.47 22.61 -35.20
N ARG A 282 18.72 23.89 -35.46
CA ARG A 282 17.75 24.97 -35.18
C ARG A 282 16.54 24.89 -36.08
N GLU A 283 16.73 24.63 -37.37
CA GLU A 283 15.64 24.46 -38.33
C GLU A 283 14.72 23.29 -37.93
N LEU A 284 15.29 22.13 -37.62
CA LEU A 284 14.50 20.98 -37.16
C LEU A 284 13.81 21.24 -35.82
N TYR A 285 14.48 21.93 -34.89
CA TYR A 285 13.88 22.34 -33.62
C TYR A 285 12.65 23.22 -33.83
N ASP A 286 12.77 24.25 -34.68
CA ASP A 286 11.69 25.18 -34.98
C ASP A 286 10.54 24.49 -35.71
N GLU A 287 10.83 23.58 -36.65
CA GLU A 287 9.81 22.77 -37.36
C GLU A 287 9.02 21.86 -36.40
N LEU A 288 9.71 21.14 -35.52
CA LEU A 288 9.07 20.27 -34.53
C LEU A 288 8.21 21.07 -33.55
N ARG A 289 8.69 22.24 -33.11
CA ARG A 289 7.90 23.11 -32.23
C ARG A 289 6.69 23.73 -32.93
N ALA A 290 6.84 24.15 -34.18
CA ALA A 290 5.74 24.71 -34.97
C ALA A 290 4.60 23.71 -35.20
N THR A 291 4.91 22.41 -35.10
CA THR A 291 3.93 21.32 -35.22
C THR A 291 3.35 20.86 -33.89
N GLY A 292 3.71 21.53 -32.78
CA GLY A 292 3.12 21.32 -31.46
C GLY A 292 3.87 20.34 -30.56
N PHE A 293 5.07 19.90 -30.94
CA PHE A 293 5.90 19.08 -30.05
C PHE A 293 6.62 19.92 -29.00
N ASP A 294 6.67 19.41 -27.78
CA ASP A 294 7.54 19.93 -26.73
C ASP A 294 8.95 19.34 -26.90
N VAL A 295 9.87 20.18 -27.40
CA VAL A 295 11.23 19.77 -27.75
C VAL A 295 12.25 20.43 -26.82
N LEU A 296 13.13 19.62 -26.25
CA LEU A 296 14.36 20.06 -25.59
C LEU A 296 15.52 20.03 -26.60
N LEU A 297 16.13 21.18 -26.84
CA LEU A 297 17.37 21.27 -27.60
C LEU A 297 18.56 21.17 -26.65
N GLU A 298 19.40 20.17 -26.85
CA GLU A 298 20.65 19.99 -26.12
C GLU A 298 21.78 20.77 -26.81
N ASP A 299 21.86 22.08 -26.55
CA ASP A 299 22.84 22.99 -27.15
C ASP A 299 24.09 23.24 -26.28
N ARG A 300 24.20 22.56 -25.15
CA ARG A 300 25.36 22.69 -24.26
C ARG A 300 26.62 22.11 -24.91
N ASN A 301 27.76 22.71 -24.62
CA ASN A 301 29.06 22.24 -25.10
C ASN A 301 29.59 21.06 -24.25
N LEU A 302 28.91 19.91 -24.34
CA LEU A 302 29.23 18.70 -23.59
C LEU A 302 29.71 17.57 -24.51
N ARG A 303 30.32 16.54 -23.92
CA ARG A 303 30.67 15.31 -24.64
C ARG A 303 29.40 14.49 -24.91
N PRO A 304 29.26 13.81 -26.06
CA PRO A 304 28.06 13.05 -26.40
C PRO A 304 27.63 12.04 -25.33
N GLY A 305 28.58 11.34 -24.70
CA GLY A 305 28.27 10.40 -23.63
C GLY A 305 27.59 11.04 -22.41
N VAL A 306 27.95 12.29 -22.07
CA VAL A 306 27.31 13.03 -20.97
C VAL A 306 25.91 13.48 -21.38
N MET A 307 25.77 14.01 -22.59
CA MET A 307 24.47 14.40 -23.14
C MET A 307 23.51 13.21 -23.12
N PHE A 308 23.92 12.04 -23.62
CA PHE A 308 23.08 10.86 -23.65
C PHE A 308 22.70 10.37 -22.25
N ALA A 309 23.64 10.31 -21.31
CA ALA A 309 23.36 9.88 -19.95
C ALA A 309 22.39 10.83 -19.23
N GLU A 310 22.54 12.14 -19.38
CA GLU A 310 21.63 13.11 -18.76
C GLU A 310 20.23 13.06 -19.38
N GLN A 311 20.13 12.91 -20.71
CA GLN A 311 18.83 12.81 -21.38
C GLN A 311 18.10 11.50 -21.04
N GLU A 312 18.84 10.39 -20.88
CA GLU A 312 18.30 9.13 -20.38
C GLU A 312 17.87 9.23 -18.90
N LEU A 313 18.64 9.95 -18.08
CA LEU A 313 18.31 10.17 -16.66
C LEU A 313 17.02 11.00 -16.48
N ILE A 314 16.89 12.10 -17.23
CA ILE A 314 15.70 12.98 -17.21
C ILE A 314 14.47 12.25 -17.79
N GLY A 315 14.68 11.26 -18.66
CA GLY A 315 13.64 10.35 -19.12
C GLY A 315 12.81 10.84 -20.31
N ILE A 316 13.36 11.72 -21.15
CA ILE A 316 12.63 12.23 -22.33
C ILE A 316 12.35 11.06 -23.30
N PRO A 317 11.08 10.81 -23.69
CA PRO A 317 10.69 9.59 -24.38
C PRO A 317 11.36 9.36 -25.75
N HIS A 318 11.65 10.42 -26.48
CA HIS A 318 12.21 10.33 -27.84
C HIS A 318 13.50 11.12 -27.97
N ARG A 319 14.57 10.46 -28.41
CA ARG A 319 15.86 11.10 -28.68
C ARG A 319 16.14 11.13 -30.17
N VAL A 320 16.47 12.30 -30.68
CA VAL A 320 16.90 12.52 -32.07
C VAL A 320 18.29 13.11 -32.05
N VAL A 321 19.26 12.46 -32.69
CA VAL A 321 20.66 12.87 -32.71
C VAL A 321 21.05 13.33 -34.11
N LEU A 322 21.63 14.52 -34.19
CA LEU A 322 22.22 15.06 -35.41
C LEU A 322 23.74 15.07 -35.29
N SER A 323 24.41 14.62 -36.35
CA SER A 323 25.87 14.66 -36.45
C SER A 323 26.27 15.11 -37.85
N GLU A 324 27.48 15.64 -38.01
CA GLU A 324 28.03 16.01 -39.34
C GLU A 324 27.99 14.84 -40.34
N ARG A 325 28.30 13.63 -39.87
CA ARG A 325 28.25 12.42 -40.69
C ARG A 325 26.82 12.07 -41.09
N GLY A 326 25.88 12.15 -40.14
CA GLY A 326 24.46 11.93 -40.40
C GLY A 326 23.90 12.92 -41.41
N LEU A 327 24.17 14.22 -41.23
CA LEU A 327 23.76 15.27 -42.16
C LEU A 327 24.34 15.07 -43.56
N ALA A 328 25.62 14.70 -43.67
CA ALA A 328 26.24 14.39 -44.96
C ALA A 328 25.58 13.18 -45.66
N ALA A 329 25.07 12.22 -44.89
CA ALA A 329 24.34 11.08 -45.40
C ALA A 329 22.83 11.32 -45.57
N GLY A 330 22.28 12.46 -45.11
CA GLY A 330 20.85 12.76 -45.13
C GLY A 330 20.02 12.06 -44.05
N HIS A 331 20.63 11.65 -42.93
CA HIS A 331 20.00 10.88 -41.86
C HIS A 331 20.17 11.54 -40.47
N ALA A 332 19.21 11.29 -39.59
CA ALA A 332 19.29 11.49 -38.14
C ALA A 332 19.26 10.13 -37.44
N GLU A 333 19.84 10.03 -36.26
CA GLU A 333 19.74 8.82 -35.43
C GLU A 333 18.59 9.00 -34.43
N TYR A 334 17.64 8.07 -34.41
CA TYR A 334 16.52 8.04 -33.48
C TYR A 334 16.64 6.90 -32.47
N LYS A 335 16.24 7.16 -31.23
CA LYS A 335 16.09 6.15 -30.18
C LYS A 335 14.97 6.52 -29.22
N GLY A 336 14.04 5.60 -28.96
CA GLY A 336 13.10 5.72 -27.85
C GLY A 336 13.79 5.47 -26.50
N ARG A 337 13.29 6.08 -25.42
CA ARG A 337 13.87 5.96 -24.07
C ARG A 337 13.95 4.51 -23.57
N GLY A 338 12.97 3.68 -23.96
CA GLY A 338 12.92 2.26 -23.64
C GLY A 338 13.66 1.36 -24.64
N ASP A 339 14.11 1.88 -25.78
CA ASP A 339 14.71 1.06 -26.83
C ASP A 339 16.14 0.62 -26.47
N ASP A 340 16.52 -0.58 -26.92
CA ASP A 340 17.89 -1.08 -26.77
C ASP A 340 18.85 -0.40 -27.75
N LYS A 341 18.43 -0.29 -29.01
CA LYS A 341 19.25 0.18 -30.13
C LYS A 341 18.65 1.41 -30.78
N SER A 342 19.52 2.26 -31.32
CA SER A 342 19.11 3.35 -32.18
C SER A 342 18.89 2.89 -33.62
N THR A 343 18.17 3.71 -34.37
CA THR A 343 17.85 3.50 -35.79
C THR A 343 18.15 4.75 -36.58
N ASP A 344 18.73 4.60 -37.77
CA ASP A 344 18.91 5.72 -38.68
C ASP A 344 17.59 6.01 -39.41
N ILE A 345 17.16 7.27 -39.38
CA ILE A 345 15.97 7.75 -40.05
C ILE A 345 16.35 8.87 -41.03
N ALA A 346 15.77 8.85 -42.22
CA ALA A 346 15.99 9.93 -43.19
C ALA A 346 15.53 11.26 -42.58
N LEU A 347 16.28 12.35 -42.79
CA LEU A 347 15.94 13.66 -42.23
C LEU A 347 14.53 14.12 -42.63
N THR A 348 14.12 13.82 -43.86
CA THR A 348 12.79 14.13 -44.40
C THR A 348 11.65 13.35 -43.74
N ASP A 349 11.97 12.27 -43.03
CA ASP A 349 10.99 11.37 -42.41
C ASP A 349 10.90 11.52 -40.89
N VAL A 350 11.79 12.32 -40.27
CA VAL A 350 11.84 12.52 -38.80
C VAL A 350 10.49 12.93 -38.24
N PHE A 351 9.88 13.96 -38.82
CA PHE A 351 8.57 14.45 -38.39
C PHE A 351 7.48 13.36 -38.49
N ARG A 352 7.42 12.64 -39.62
CA ARG A 352 6.43 11.58 -39.84
C ARG A 352 6.60 10.44 -38.84
N HIS A 353 7.85 10.06 -38.59
CA HIS A 353 8.20 8.99 -37.65
C HIS A 353 7.73 9.34 -36.23
N LEU A 354 8.10 10.52 -35.72
CA LEU A 354 7.73 10.99 -34.38
C LEU A 354 6.21 11.13 -34.23
N ARG A 355 5.53 11.69 -35.22
CA ARG A 355 4.06 11.82 -35.21
C ARG A 355 3.37 10.47 -35.18
N SER A 356 3.86 9.48 -35.93
CA SER A 356 3.30 8.12 -35.95
C SER A 356 3.41 7.47 -34.57
N ILE A 357 4.57 7.61 -33.91
CA ILE A 357 4.80 7.00 -32.60
C ILE A 357 3.91 7.67 -31.55
N MET A 358 3.83 9.00 -31.55
CA MET A 358 3.02 9.71 -30.56
C MET A 358 1.52 9.49 -30.76
N ALA A 359 1.04 9.34 -32.00
CA ALA A 359 -0.35 8.98 -32.26
C ALA A 359 -0.70 7.58 -31.70
N SER A 360 0.26 6.65 -31.67
CA SER A 360 0.06 5.32 -31.06
C SER A 360 0.13 5.30 -29.53
N LEU A 361 0.62 6.39 -28.93
CA LEU A 361 0.75 6.58 -27.47
C LEU A 361 -0.34 7.48 -26.88
N ALA A 362 -1.20 8.06 -27.72
CA ALA A 362 -2.40 8.77 -27.29
C ALA A 362 -3.44 7.75 -26.78
N PRO A 363 -4.06 8.00 -25.61
CA PRO A 363 -4.99 7.06 -24.98
C PRO A 363 -6.25 6.78 -25.80
#